data_AF-A0A6Y4B3Y7-F1
#
_entry.id   AF-A0A6Y4B3Y7-F1
#
_cell.length_a   1.000
_cell.length_b   1.000
_cell.length_c   1.000
_cell.angle_alpha   90.00
_cell.angle_beta   90.00
_cell.angle_gamma   90.00
#
_symmetry.space_group_name_H-M   'P 1'
#
loop_
_entity.id
_entity.type
_entity.pdbx_description
1 polymer ?
#
loop_
_entity_poly.entity_id
_entity_poly.type
_entity_poly.pdbx_seq_one_letter_code
_entity_poly.pdbx_strand_id
1 'polypeptide(L)'
;MTLPKNFPIGSWDKQALTEANINIIQIDENFSLGQSIAFCLASACTAEDDDGVIIYYGDTLLRNPVNLQNMGKNVIYTARSDFNYVWMKINDGFESSDAVFCGVLSIGNPQLLIRSLISTNFDFTKSLFKYNETNQFVQEHRSDWLDFGHLNTFYDSKTIVTTERAFNELIINKYFVKKRSQKKKKLHAEANWFSNVPEEMAYYAAMLISHGEEDNGYCYKLEYLYSPTLTELFVYGNHPQAIWGQIINSCFHFIERSYEIRNPGPSVDFYKSLISKNETRLDEFIAANPRFGNVVKDAEGNHFMLKEILAEIHKAINPESRSSFVHGDFCFSNILYDFKKNDIKVIDPRGIDFDGNLSIYGDIRYDLAKILHSAIGKYDYIVSDRFHIQDDGETLILELPESSIDLTKLIKKQFETSSFSYTEILALTATLFLSMLPLHYDHPNRQQAFVATAINLYKELTK
;
A
#
# COMPACT_ATOMS: atom_id res chain seq x y z
N MET A 1 -1.38 -23.25 6.98
CA MET A 1 -2.23 -22.06 7.12
C MET A 1 -3.69 -22.50 7.05
N THR A 2 -4.56 -21.95 7.89
CA THR A 2 -6.00 -22.24 7.86
C THR A 2 -6.76 -21.07 7.25
N LEU A 3 -7.70 -21.33 6.36
CA LEU A 3 -8.55 -20.30 5.73
C LEU A 3 -10.02 -20.78 5.73
N PRO A 4 -10.99 -19.85 5.75
CA PRO A 4 -12.40 -20.21 5.54
C PRO A 4 -12.62 -20.80 4.14
N LYS A 5 -13.44 -21.84 4.02
CA LYS A 5 -13.77 -22.51 2.74
C LYS A 5 -14.25 -21.55 1.66
N ASN A 6 -14.99 -20.53 2.05
CA ASN A 6 -15.56 -19.53 1.16
C ASN A 6 -14.59 -18.36 0.85
N PHE A 7 -13.37 -18.36 1.41
CA PHE A 7 -12.40 -17.31 1.17
C PHE A 7 -11.70 -17.51 -0.18
N PRO A 8 -11.89 -16.59 -1.15
CA PRO A 8 -11.25 -16.70 -2.45
C PRO A 8 -9.77 -16.29 -2.33
N ILE A 9 -8.87 -17.24 -2.54
CA ILE A 9 -7.44 -16.96 -2.60
C ILE A 9 -7.11 -16.50 -4.01
N GLY A 10 -6.56 -15.28 -4.14
CA GLY A 10 -6.09 -14.78 -5.43
C GLY A 10 -5.02 -15.69 -6.03
N SER A 11 -4.96 -15.77 -7.36
CA SER A 11 -3.96 -16.58 -8.08
C SER A 11 -2.53 -16.26 -7.64
N TRP A 12 -2.26 -14.98 -7.40
CA TRP A 12 -0.95 -14.49 -6.99
C TRP A 12 -0.57 -14.92 -5.56
N ASP A 13 -1.49 -14.76 -4.60
CA ASP A 13 -1.23 -15.22 -3.22
C ASP A 13 -1.12 -16.75 -3.18
N LYS A 14 -1.91 -17.47 -3.99
CA LYS A 14 -1.82 -18.92 -4.12
C LYS A 14 -0.44 -19.36 -4.63
N GLN A 15 0.12 -18.65 -5.62
CA GLN A 15 1.46 -18.92 -6.13
C GLN A 15 2.51 -18.72 -5.03
N ALA A 16 2.49 -17.57 -4.35
CA ALA A 16 3.42 -17.27 -3.26
C ALA A 16 3.36 -18.30 -2.12
N LEU A 17 2.15 -18.72 -1.73
CA LEU A 17 1.95 -19.76 -0.72
C LEU A 17 2.49 -21.12 -1.18
N THR A 18 2.35 -21.45 -2.47
CA THR A 18 2.86 -22.70 -3.06
C THR A 18 4.39 -22.70 -3.11
N GLU A 19 5.01 -21.61 -3.55
CA GLU A 19 6.48 -21.44 -3.58
C GLU A 19 7.09 -21.51 -2.17
N ALA A 20 6.37 -21.02 -1.17
CA ALA A 20 6.75 -21.11 0.23
C ALA A 20 6.45 -22.49 0.87
N ASN A 21 5.95 -23.48 0.11
CA ASN A 21 5.54 -24.80 0.59
C ASN A 21 4.51 -24.75 1.73
N ILE A 22 3.58 -23.79 1.68
CA ILE A 22 2.53 -23.63 2.70
C ILE A 22 1.30 -24.45 2.34
N ASN A 23 1.01 -25.46 3.18
CA ASN A 23 -0.23 -26.22 3.07
C ASN A 23 -1.42 -25.41 3.61
N ILE A 24 -2.51 -25.40 2.84
CA ILE A 24 -3.75 -24.70 3.19
C ILE A 24 -4.80 -25.72 3.63
N ILE A 25 -5.35 -25.51 4.82
CA ILE A 25 -6.47 -26.28 5.35
C ILE A 25 -7.71 -25.39 5.31
N GLN A 26 -8.69 -25.78 4.50
CA GLN A 26 -9.95 -25.07 4.36
C GLN A 26 -10.92 -25.49 5.47
N ILE A 27 -11.37 -24.52 6.26
CA ILE A 27 -12.22 -24.71 7.43
C ILE A 27 -13.60 -24.10 7.17
N ASP A 28 -14.65 -24.73 7.68
CA ASP A 28 -16.01 -24.19 7.61
C ASP A 28 -16.09 -22.82 8.30
N GLU A 29 -16.64 -21.82 7.62
CA GLU A 29 -16.76 -20.45 8.13
C GLU A 29 -17.62 -20.33 9.39
N ASN A 30 -18.46 -21.33 9.68
CA ASN A 30 -19.31 -21.35 10.87
C ASN A 30 -18.60 -21.91 12.11
N PHE A 31 -17.37 -22.42 11.96
CA PHE A 31 -16.61 -22.92 13.10
C PHE A 31 -16.16 -21.78 14.00
N SER A 32 -16.37 -21.95 15.30
CA SER A 32 -15.71 -21.11 16.30
C SER A 32 -14.19 -21.31 16.23
N LEU A 33 -13.42 -20.37 16.77
CA LEU A 33 -11.97 -20.49 16.85
C LEU A 33 -11.52 -21.82 17.47
N GLY A 34 -12.17 -22.25 18.56
CA GLY A 34 -11.86 -23.53 19.21
C GLY A 34 -12.19 -24.74 18.34
N GLN A 35 -13.28 -24.70 17.57
CA GLN A 35 -13.62 -25.76 16.60
C GLN A 35 -12.62 -25.79 15.45
N SER A 36 -12.22 -24.64 14.91
CA SER A 36 -11.21 -24.54 13.85
C SER A 36 -9.85 -25.09 14.29
N ILE A 37 -9.41 -24.75 15.51
CA ILE A 37 -8.18 -25.29 16.08
C ILE A 37 -8.30 -26.80 16.28
N ALA A 38 -9.37 -27.30 16.90
CA ALA A 38 -9.56 -28.73 17.12
C ALA A 38 -9.55 -29.53 15.79
N PHE A 39 -10.25 -29.03 14.77
CA PHE A 39 -10.28 -29.62 13.44
C PHE A 39 -8.89 -29.64 12.80
N CYS A 40 -8.15 -28.52 12.85
CA CYS A 40 -6.81 -28.42 12.29
C CYS A 40 -5.85 -29.39 12.98
N LEU A 41 -5.86 -29.45 14.32
CA LEU A 41 -5.00 -30.35 15.09
C LEU A 41 -5.35 -31.82 14.80
N ALA A 42 -6.63 -32.17 14.73
CA ALA A 42 -7.06 -33.53 14.36
C ALA A 42 -6.66 -33.92 12.93
N SER A 43 -6.53 -32.95 12.03
CA SER A 43 -6.14 -33.20 10.63
C SER A 43 -4.62 -33.26 10.42
N ALA A 44 -3.85 -32.53 11.25
CA ALA A 44 -2.42 -32.34 11.05
C ALA A 44 -1.54 -33.15 12.02
N CYS A 45 -2.04 -33.47 13.22
CA CYS A 45 -1.29 -34.18 14.25
C CYS A 45 -1.83 -35.61 14.39
N THR A 46 -0.97 -36.62 14.23
CA THR A 46 -1.35 -38.00 14.52
C THR A 46 -1.21 -38.30 16.02
N ALA A 47 -1.70 -39.45 16.47
CA ALA A 47 -1.53 -39.89 17.86
C ALA A 47 -0.20 -40.64 18.10
N GLU A 48 0.52 -40.97 17.02
CA GLU A 48 1.76 -41.76 17.05
C GLU A 48 3.00 -40.86 17.08
N ASP A 49 2.86 -39.62 16.59
CA ASP A 49 3.92 -38.63 16.61
C ASP A 49 3.87 -37.82 17.91
N ASP A 50 5.00 -37.74 18.62
CA ASP A 50 5.21 -36.88 19.80
C ASP A 50 5.33 -35.39 19.38
N ASP A 51 4.57 -35.01 18.36
CA ASP A 51 4.71 -33.78 17.60
C ASP A 51 3.96 -32.67 18.32
N GLY A 52 4.73 -31.89 19.10
CA GLY A 52 4.25 -30.60 19.56
C GLY A 52 3.99 -29.66 18.39
N VAL A 53 3.05 -28.73 18.58
CA VAL A 53 2.62 -27.79 17.55
C VAL A 53 2.77 -26.36 18.04
N ILE A 54 3.11 -25.46 17.12
CA ILE A 54 3.03 -24.02 17.35
C ILE A 54 1.79 -23.50 16.63
N ILE A 55 0.85 -22.95 17.40
CA ILE A 55 -0.32 -22.23 16.89
C ILE A 55 0.07 -20.77 16.81
N TYR A 56 -0.11 -20.17 15.64
CA TYR A 56 0.27 -18.80 15.35
C TYR A 56 -0.91 -18.11 14.66
N TYR A 57 -1.46 -17.06 15.29
CA TYR A 57 -2.65 -16.37 14.79
C TYR A 57 -2.31 -15.48 13.58
N GLY A 58 -3.25 -15.40 12.64
CA GLY A 58 -3.03 -14.70 11.36
C GLY A 58 -2.96 -13.17 11.48
N ASP A 59 -3.41 -12.61 12.59
CA ASP A 59 -3.38 -11.17 12.90
C ASP A 59 -2.18 -10.76 13.77
N THR A 60 -1.27 -11.69 14.04
CA THR A 60 -0.10 -11.48 14.90
C THR A 60 1.17 -11.39 14.07
N LEU A 61 2.05 -10.44 14.37
CA LEU A 61 3.41 -10.42 13.82
C LEU A 61 4.43 -10.25 14.94
N LEU A 62 5.37 -11.19 15.00
CA LEU A 62 6.53 -11.10 15.86
C LEU A 62 7.74 -10.72 15.00
N ARG A 63 8.41 -9.62 15.32
CA ARG A 63 9.56 -9.14 14.51
C ARG A 63 10.76 -10.08 14.59
N ASN A 64 10.97 -10.73 15.73
CA ASN A 64 11.94 -11.81 15.86
C ASN A 64 11.24 -13.16 15.63
N PRO A 65 11.89 -14.12 14.95
CA PRO A 65 11.34 -15.47 14.77
C PRO A 65 10.90 -16.12 16.08
N VAL A 66 9.89 -16.98 16.00
CA VAL A 66 9.49 -17.81 17.14
C VAL A 66 10.62 -18.79 17.48
N ASN A 67 10.88 -19.01 18.77
CA ASN A 67 11.89 -19.97 19.19
C ASN A 67 11.40 -21.40 18.91
N LEU A 68 11.89 -22.01 17.84
CA LEU A 68 11.52 -23.38 17.45
C LEU A 68 11.96 -24.45 18.46
N GLN A 69 12.89 -24.14 19.38
CA GLN A 69 13.20 -25.04 20.50
C GLN A 69 12.06 -25.17 21.51
N ASN A 70 11.02 -24.35 21.39
CA ASN A 70 9.80 -24.49 22.18
C ASN A 70 8.83 -25.52 21.58
N MET A 71 9.06 -26.01 20.36
CA MET A 71 8.26 -27.11 19.80
C MET A 71 8.31 -28.33 20.72
N GLY A 72 7.16 -28.94 20.99
CA GLY A 72 7.04 -30.02 22.00
C GLY A 72 6.91 -29.52 23.44
N LYS A 73 7.06 -28.22 23.72
CA LYS A 73 6.86 -27.61 25.03
C LYS A 73 5.53 -26.87 25.12
N ASN A 74 5.04 -26.69 26.35
CA ASN A 74 3.87 -25.89 26.67
C ASN A 74 4.31 -24.46 26.95
N VAL A 75 4.20 -23.58 25.96
CA VAL A 75 4.60 -22.16 26.07
C VAL A 75 3.47 -21.25 25.63
N ILE A 76 3.12 -20.26 26.46
CA ILE A 76 2.21 -19.19 26.11
C ILE A 76 3.00 -17.90 25.92
N TYR A 77 2.92 -17.32 24.73
CA TYR A 77 3.61 -16.07 24.45
C TYR A 77 2.72 -14.90 24.88
N THR A 78 3.33 -13.96 25.60
CA THR A 78 2.63 -12.81 26.18
C THR A 78 3.30 -11.50 25.81
N ALA A 79 2.54 -10.43 25.75
CA ALA A 79 3.04 -9.10 25.46
C ALA A 79 2.34 -8.05 26.33
N ARG A 80 2.88 -6.83 26.39
CA ARG A 80 2.17 -5.70 26.99
C ARG A 80 1.21 -5.12 25.96
N SER A 81 -0.01 -4.80 26.37
CA SER A 81 -0.95 -4.06 25.54
C SER A 81 -1.21 -2.69 26.17
N ASP A 82 -0.92 -1.62 25.42
CA ASP A 82 -1.28 -0.25 25.81
C ASP A 82 -2.79 0.03 25.63
N PHE A 83 -3.51 -0.89 24.98
CA PHE A 83 -4.96 -0.84 24.81
C PHE A 83 -5.66 -1.67 25.87
N ASN A 84 -6.91 -1.30 26.18
CA ASN A 84 -7.84 -2.13 26.94
C ASN A 84 -8.18 -3.40 26.15
N TYR A 85 -7.24 -4.35 26.14
CA TYR A 85 -7.44 -5.66 25.56
C TYR A 85 -8.43 -6.42 26.45
N VAL A 86 -9.60 -6.70 25.89
CA VAL A 86 -10.63 -7.51 26.56
C VAL A 86 -10.35 -9.01 26.36
N TRP A 87 -9.54 -9.36 25.35
CA TRP A 87 -9.29 -10.75 25.00
C TRP A 87 -8.18 -11.37 25.85
N MET A 88 -8.55 -12.39 26.63
CA MET A 88 -7.70 -13.22 27.49
C MET A 88 -6.62 -12.45 28.27
N LYS A 89 -7.06 -11.63 29.24
CA LYS A 89 -6.17 -11.15 30.30
C LYS A 89 -5.68 -12.35 31.10
N ILE A 90 -4.37 -12.48 31.22
CA ILE A 90 -3.70 -13.57 31.90
C ILE A 90 -3.62 -13.23 33.41
N ASN A 91 -4.74 -12.81 34.01
CA ASN A 91 -4.79 -12.39 35.43
C ASN A 91 -5.23 -13.50 36.39
N ASP A 92 -5.88 -14.56 35.89
CA ASP A 92 -6.43 -15.64 36.73
C ASP A 92 -5.61 -16.94 36.61
N GLY A 93 -4.33 -16.90 37.05
CA GLY A 93 -3.50 -18.12 37.23
C GLY A 93 -2.06 -18.05 36.73
N PHE A 94 -1.59 -16.88 36.30
CA PHE A 94 -0.30 -16.70 35.63
C PHE A 94 0.34 -15.38 36.08
N GLU A 95 1.63 -15.37 36.37
CA GLU A 95 2.34 -14.23 36.97
C GLU A 95 2.54 -13.04 36.00
N SER A 96 1.55 -12.17 35.82
CA SER A 96 1.71 -10.70 35.72
C SER A 96 0.38 -10.00 35.40
N SER A 97 0.11 -8.86 36.04
CA SER A 97 -1.21 -8.18 35.99
C SER A 97 -1.53 -7.44 34.69
N ASP A 98 -0.53 -7.25 33.81
CA ASP A 98 -0.59 -6.37 32.63
C ASP A 98 -0.20 -7.08 31.32
N ALA A 99 0.04 -8.41 31.34
CA ALA A 99 0.37 -9.18 30.15
C ALA A 99 -0.88 -9.77 29.49
N VAL A 100 -0.91 -9.70 28.17
CA VAL A 100 -1.96 -10.29 27.33
C VAL A 100 -1.38 -11.37 26.46
N PHE A 101 -2.21 -12.35 26.10
CA PHE A 101 -1.86 -13.34 25.08
C PHE A 101 -1.64 -12.66 23.74
N CYS A 102 -0.50 -12.93 23.11
CA CYS A 102 -0.12 -12.27 21.85
C CYS A 102 -0.33 -13.16 20.61
N GLY A 103 -1.27 -14.12 20.65
CA GLY A 103 -1.65 -14.92 19.48
C GLY A 103 -0.70 -16.08 19.13
N VAL A 104 0.32 -16.38 19.95
CA VAL A 104 1.25 -17.49 19.71
C VAL A 104 1.29 -18.45 20.90
N LEU A 105 1.15 -19.74 20.61
CA LEU A 105 1.11 -20.80 21.60
C LEU A 105 1.92 -22.00 21.11
N SER A 106 2.78 -22.54 21.97
CA SER A 106 3.36 -23.86 21.76
C SER A 106 2.66 -24.88 22.64
N ILE A 107 2.27 -25.99 22.04
CA ILE A 107 1.54 -27.08 22.68
C ILE A 107 2.37 -28.35 22.57
N GLY A 108 2.75 -28.92 23.71
CA GLY A 108 3.48 -30.19 23.73
C GLY A 108 2.58 -31.39 23.46
N ASN A 109 1.30 -31.33 23.83
CA ASN A 109 0.34 -32.43 23.63
C ASN A 109 -0.93 -31.95 22.91
N PRO A 110 -0.96 -31.97 21.57
CA PRO A 110 -2.12 -31.52 20.78
C PRO A 110 -3.40 -32.32 21.06
N GLN A 111 -3.28 -33.64 21.28
CA GLN A 111 -4.42 -34.52 21.53
C GLN A 111 -5.15 -34.17 22.83
N LEU A 112 -4.39 -33.83 23.87
CA LEU A 112 -4.97 -33.34 25.11
C LEU A 112 -5.65 -31.98 24.91
N LEU A 113 -5.07 -31.07 24.11
CA LEU A 113 -5.73 -29.80 23.79
C LEU A 113 -7.06 -30.03 23.06
N ILE A 114 -7.13 -30.95 22.10
CA ILE A 114 -8.39 -31.33 21.43
C ILE A 114 -9.42 -31.83 22.46
N ARG A 115 -9.02 -32.72 23.39
CA ARG A 115 -9.91 -33.21 24.45
C ARG A 115 -10.40 -32.07 25.36
N SER A 116 -9.52 -31.15 25.73
CA SER A 116 -9.87 -29.97 26.49
C SER A 116 -10.89 -29.12 25.74
N LEU A 117 -10.66 -28.82 24.45
CA LEU A 117 -11.58 -28.09 23.57
C LEU A 117 -12.96 -28.74 23.50
N ILE A 118 -13.04 -30.06 23.28
CA ILE A 118 -14.33 -30.77 23.23
C ILE A 118 -15.06 -30.64 24.57
N SER A 119 -14.35 -30.85 25.68
CA SER A 119 -14.94 -30.89 27.01
C SER A 119 -15.44 -29.54 27.55
N THR A 120 -15.00 -28.44 26.95
CA THR A 120 -15.36 -27.06 27.31
C THR A 120 -16.30 -26.42 26.27
N ASN A 121 -16.92 -27.24 25.40
CA ASN A 121 -17.76 -26.77 24.29
C ASN A 121 -17.03 -25.80 23.35
N PHE A 122 -15.75 -26.06 23.08
CA PHE A 122 -14.87 -25.31 22.18
C PHE A 122 -14.63 -23.84 22.59
N ASP A 123 -14.85 -23.50 23.86
CA ASP A 123 -14.43 -22.22 24.43
C ASP A 123 -12.90 -22.22 24.59
N PHE A 124 -12.19 -21.54 23.69
CA PHE A 124 -10.73 -21.61 23.61
C PHE A 124 -10.05 -21.21 24.93
N THR A 125 -10.49 -20.13 25.55
CA THR A 125 -9.94 -19.64 26.83
C THR A 125 -10.12 -20.67 27.95
N LYS A 126 -11.33 -21.20 28.14
CA LYS A 126 -11.59 -22.25 29.14
C LYS A 126 -10.78 -23.52 28.86
N SER A 127 -10.58 -23.84 27.58
CA SER A 127 -9.80 -25.01 27.15
C SER A 127 -8.34 -24.88 27.51
N LEU A 128 -7.75 -23.70 27.35
CA LEU A 128 -6.37 -23.44 27.75
C LEU A 128 -6.20 -23.53 29.27
N PHE A 129 -7.12 -22.99 30.06
CA PHE A 129 -7.09 -23.14 31.52
C PHE A 129 -7.14 -24.62 31.92
N LYS A 130 -8.06 -25.39 31.34
CA LYS A 130 -8.16 -26.83 31.61
C LYS A 130 -6.92 -27.62 31.17
N TYR A 131 -6.33 -27.25 30.03
CA TYR A 131 -5.06 -27.84 29.59
C TYR A 131 -3.94 -27.56 30.60
N ASN A 132 -3.86 -26.32 31.08
CA ASN A 132 -2.84 -25.84 32.02
C ASN A 132 -2.88 -26.56 33.39
N GLU A 133 -4.05 -27.06 33.82
CA GLU A 133 -4.19 -27.83 35.07
C GLU A 133 -3.30 -29.08 35.11
N THR A 134 -3.03 -29.69 33.95
CA THR A 134 -2.22 -30.91 33.83
C THR A 134 -0.91 -30.70 33.08
N ASN A 135 -0.84 -29.66 32.25
CA ASN A 135 0.29 -29.33 31.39
C ASN A 135 0.62 -27.85 31.53
N GLN A 136 1.36 -27.50 32.58
CA GLN A 136 1.64 -26.12 32.91
C GLN A 136 2.36 -25.39 31.78
N PHE A 137 1.84 -24.21 31.42
CA PHE A 137 2.46 -23.31 30.47
C PHE A 137 3.58 -22.53 31.13
N VAL A 138 4.71 -22.45 30.43
CA VAL A 138 5.73 -21.44 30.68
C VAL A 138 5.36 -20.18 29.90
N GLN A 139 5.49 -19.01 30.52
CA GLN A 139 5.26 -17.74 29.84
C GLN A 139 6.55 -17.27 29.16
N GLU A 140 6.45 -16.86 27.90
CA GLU A 140 7.53 -16.17 27.19
C GLU A 140 7.07 -14.77 26.79
N HIS A 141 7.68 -13.75 27.39
CA HIS A 141 7.33 -12.37 27.13
C HIS A 141 7.98 -11.85 25.83
N ARG A 142 7.19 -11.18 24.99
CA ARG A 142 7.57 -10.63 23.69
C ARG A 142 7.31 -9.13 23.64
N SER A 143 8.38 -8.34 23.62
CA SER A 143 8.32 -6.88 23.44
C SER A 143 8.28 -6.45 21.97
N ASP A 144 8.28 -7.40 21.05
CA ASP A 144 8.35 -7.22 19.60
C ASP A 144 7.09 -7.69 18.87
N TRP A 145 6.00 -7.85 19.62
CA TRP A 145 4.67 -8.14 19.13
C TRP A 145 4.04 -6.92 18.47
N LEU A 146 3.43 -7.18 17.31
CA LEU A 146 2.61 -6.25 16.56
C LEU A 146 1.26 -6.93 16.32
N ASP A 147 0.20 -6.25 16.74
CA ASP A 147 -1.18 -6.71 16.62
C ASP A 147 -1.87 -6.02 15.44
N PHE A 148 -2.50 -6.80 14.58
CA PHE A 148 -3.27 -6.36 13.43
C PHE A 148 -4.76 -6.79 13.50
N GLY A 149 -5.20 -7.34 14.64
CA GLY A 149 -6.56 -7.87 14.83
C GLY A 149 -7.63 -6.80 14.98
N HIS A 150 -7.24 -5.58 15.36
CA HIS A 150 -8.15 -4.44 15.51
C HIS A 150 -7.63 -3.20 14.79
N LEU A 151 -8.54 -2.31 14.38
CA LEU A 151 -8.18 -1.11 13.61
C LEU A 151 -7.18 -0.21 14.35
N ASN A 152 -7.35 -0.03 15.66
CA ASN A 152 -6.45 0.82 16.46
C ASN A 152 -5.06 0.19 16.58
N THR A 153 -5.00 -1.13 16.84
CA THR A 153 -3.72 -1.85 16.97
C THR A 153 -3.02 -1.98 15.62
N PHE A 154 -3.77 -2.15 14.52
CA PHE A 154 -3.25 -2.14 13.16
C PHE A 154 -2.43 -0.87 12.86
N TYR A 155 -3.00 0.31 13.10
CA TYR A 155 -2.32 1.57 12.81
C TYR A 155 -1.17 1.88 13.77
N ASP A 156 -1.27 1.46 15.02
CA ASP A 156 -0.17 1.58 15.98
C ASP A 156 0.99 0.66 15.60
N SER A 157 0.71 -0.60 15.26
CA SER A 157 1.69 -1.55 14.72
C SER A 157 2.36 -1.04 13.45
N LYS A 158 1.60 -0.37 12.58
CA LYS A 158 2.12 0.29 11.37
C LYS A 158 3.10 1.43 11.69
N THR A 159 2.97 2.12 12.83
CA THR A 159 3.97 3.14 13.23
C THR A 159 5.35 2.55 13.48
N ILE A 160 5.42 1.26 13.84
CA ILE A 160 6.65 0.53 14.15
C ILE A 160 7.24 -0.10 12.88
N VAL A 161 6.39 -0.62 12.00
CA VAL A 161 6.80 -1.18 10.70
C VAL A 161 6.94 -0.03 9.68
N THR A 162 8.02 0.72 9.79
CA THR A 162 8.33 1.77 8.82
C THR A 162 9.12 1.19 7.65
N THR A 163 8.70 1.49 6.43
CA THR A 163 9.49 1.27 5.21
C THR A 163 10.39 2.48 5.01
N GLU A 164 11.48 2.55 5.77
CA GLU A 164 12.49 3.59 5.57
C GLU A 164 13.05 3.51 4.14
N ARG A 165 13.03 4.63 3.40
CA ARG A 165 13.87 4.79 2.20
C ARG A 165 15.22 5.29 2.68
N ALA A 166 16.32 4.80 2.12
CA ALA A 166 17.71 5.04 2.56
C ALA A 166 18.17 6.52 2.70
N PHE A 167 17.33 7.51 2.39
CA PHE A 167 17.66 8.95 2.40
C PHE A 167 16.71 9.82 3.25
N ASN A 168 15.60 9.27 3.75
CA ASN A 168 14.64 10.01 4.57
C ASN A 168 14.47 9.29 5.90
N GLU A 169 14.70 10.01 6.98
CA GLU A 169 14.36 9.50 8.30
C GLU A 169 12.91 9.83 8.61
N LEU A 170 12.18 8.81 9.05
CA LEU A 170 10.76 8.89 9.35
C LEU A 170 10.57 8.48 10.81
N ILE A 171 10.12 9.42 11.65
CA ILE A 171 9.76 9.12 13.04
C ILE A 171 8.24 9.20 13.14
N ILE A 172 7.60 8.07 13.40
CA ILE A 172 6.15 7.98 13.60
C ILE A 172 5.86 7.67 15.06
N ASN A 173 4.85 8.33 15.62
CA ASN A 173 4.18 7.88 16.83
C ASN A 173 2.67 8.17 16.72
N LYS A 174 1.93 7.86 17.78
CA LYS A 174 0.47 8.07 17.86
C LYS A 174 -0.03 9.49 17.60
N TYR A 175 0.84 10.51 17.64
CA TYR A 175 0.47 11.91 17.51
C TYR A 175 0.97 12.54 16.21
N PHE A 176 2.17 12.18 15.76
CA PHE A 176 2.79 12.83 14.62
C PHE A 176 3.67 11.91 13.77
N VAL A 177 3.85 12.32 12.51
CA VAL A 177 4.90 11.86 11.61
C VAL A 177 5.91 12.97 11.43
N LYS A 178 7.17 12.75 11.78
CA LYS A 178 8.28 13.64 11.48
C LYS A 178 9.05 13.09 10.29
N LYS A 179 9.21 13.91 9.25
CA LYS A 179 10.11 13.64 8.12
C LYS A 179 11.37 14.48 8.26
N ARG A 180 12.52 13.88 7.99
CA ARG A 180 13.82 14.57 7.90
C ARG A 180 14.56 14.13 6.64
N SER A 181 15.19 15.08 5.95
CA SER A 181 15.98 14.80 4.76
C SER A 181 17.12 15.80 4.58
N GLN A 182 18.24 15.32 4.03
CA GLN A 182 19.34 16.19 3.58
C GLN A 182 18.97 16.99 2.32
N LYS A 183 17.96 16.54 1.54
CA LYS A 183 17.43 17.28 0.38
C LYS A 183 16.55 18.46 0.83
N LYS A 184 17.18 19.46 1.47
CA LYS A 184 16.51 20.60 2.11
C LYS A 184 15.43 21.24 1.24
N LYS A 185 15.76 21.54 -0.02
CA LYS A 185 14.83 22.21 -0.95
C LYS A 185 13.52 21.44 -1.16
N LYS A 186 13.59 20.10 -1.28
CA LYS A 186 12.40 19.27 -1.50
C LYS A 186 11.51 19.27 -0.25
N LEU A 187 12.10 19.04 0.92
CA LEU A 187 11.32 18.93 2.15
C LEU A 187 10.79 20.30 2.63
N HIS A 188 11.54 21.38 2.36
CA HIS A 188 11.05 22.75 2.53
C HIS A 188 9.85 23.03 1.63
N ALA A 189 9.88 22.56 0.38
CA ALA A 189 8.75 22.72 -0.53
C ALA A 189 7.49 22.00 -0.07
N GLU A 190 7.62 20.75 0.39
CA GLU A 190 6.53 20.00 1.03
C GLU A 190 5.94 20.77 2.23
N ALA A 191 6.79 21.24 3.15
CA ALA A 191 6.35 22.01 4.31
C ALA A 191 5.70 23.36 3.94
N ASN A 192 6.25 24.05 2.92
CA ASN A 192 5.69 25.29 2.40
C ASN A 192 4.31 25.05 1.79
N TRP A 193 4.08 23.91 1.14
CA TRP A 193 2.76 23.55 0.62
C TRP A 193 1.74 23.46 1.75
N PHE A 194 2.04 22.72 2.81
CA PHE A 194 1.15 22.60 3.97
C PHE A 194 0.90 23.94 4.66
N SER A 195 1.91 24.80 4.73
CA SER A 195 1.81 26.12 5.36
C SER A 195 0.93 27.10 4.59
N ASN A 196 0.73 26.86 3.28
CA ASN A 196 0.00 27.76 2.39
C ASN A 196 -1.23 27.09 1.75
N VAL A 197 -1.73 25.99 2.32
CA VAL A 197 -2.99 25.38 1.86
C VAL A 197 -4.12 26.42 1.98
N PRO A 198 -4.88 26.68 0.91
CA PRO A 198 -6.04 27.58 0.97
C PRO A 198 -7.04 27.15 2.04
N GLU A 199 -7.70 28.11 2.68
CA GLU A 199 -8.66 27.85 3.78
C GLU A 199 -9.73 26.83 3.40
N GLU A 200 -10.27 26.96 2.18
CA GLU A 200 -11.29 26.06 1.62
C GLU A 200 -10.79 24.62 1.38
N MET A 201 -9.47 24.41 1.38
CA MET A 201 -8.83 23.11 1.15
C MET A 201 -8.21 22.53 2.44
N ALA A 202 -8.20 23.29 3.54
CA ALA A 202 -7.50 22.92 4.77
C ALA A 202 -7.97 21.57 5.33
N TYR A 203 -9.24 21.21 5.16
CA TYR A 203 -9.78 19.95 5.65
C TYR A 203 -9.31 18.72 4.86
N TYR A 204 -8.71 18.88 3.67
CA TYR A 204 -8.06 17.79 2.94
C TYR A 204 -6.62 17.57 3.40
N ALA A 205 -5.94 18.58 3.91
CA ALA A 205 -4.55 18.46 4.35
C ALA A 205 -4.45 17.83 5.75
N ALA A 206 -3.34 17.14 6.00
CA ALA A 206 -2.90 16.85 7.36
C ALA A 206 -2.41 18.14 8.03
N MET A 207 -2.71 18.30 9.33
CA MET A 207 -2.25 19.46 10.09
C MET A 207 -0.72 19.49 10.20
N LEU A 208 -0.13 20.62 9.77
CA LEU A 208 1.29 20.91 9.98
C LEU A 208 1.54 21.38 11.41
N ILE A 209 2.31 20.61 12.17
CA ILE A 209 2.63 20.88 13.57
C ILE A 209 3.84 21.80 13.68
N SER A 210 4.89 21.54 12.89
CA SER A 210 6.12 22.34 12.88
C SER A 210 6.96 22.01 11.65
N HIS A 211 7.82 22.93 11.24
CA HIS A 211 8.86 22.67 10.24
C HIS A 211 10.03 23.63 10.43
N GLY A 212 11.20 23.28 9.91
CA GLY A 212 12.39 24.14 9.98
C GLY A 212 13.68 23.45 9.57
N GLU A 213 14.76 24.23 9.55
CA GLU A 213 16.11 23.71 9.38
C GLU A 213 16.61 23.04 10.67
N GLU A 214 17.35 21.95 10.53
CA GLU A 214 18.10 21.28 11.59
C GLU A 214 19.56 21.10 11.11
N ASP A 215 20.49 20.82 12.02
CA ASP A 215 21.93 20.69 11.71
C ASP A 215 22.21 19.73 10.53
N ASN A 216 21.41 18.67 10.39
CA ASN A 216 21.55 17.63 9.37
C ASN A 216 20.47 17.67 8.27
N GLY A 217 19.81 18.81 8.02
CA GLY A 217 18.89 18.94 6.89
C GLY A 217 17.70 19.85 7.15
N TYR A 218 16.56 19.49 6.58
CA TYR A 218 15.28 20.12 6.84
C TYR A 218 14.35 19.08 7.45
N CYS A 219 13.41 19.50 8.29
CA CYS A 219 12.37 18.63 8.82
C CYS A 219 10.99 19.29 8.84
N TYR A 220 9.95 18.47 8.83
CA TYR A 220 8.61 18.89 9.21
C TYR A 220 7.88 17.78 9.98
N LYS A 221 6.85 18.16 10.74
CA LYS A 221 5.96 17.28 11.48
C LYS A 221 4.52 17.50 11.05
N LEU A 222 3.82 16.43 10.70
CA LEU A 222 2.38 16.42 10.49
C LEU A 222 1.70 15.63 11.60
N GLU A 223 0.42 15.89 11.84
CA GLU A 223 -0.41 14.96 12.61
C GLU A 223 -0.38 13.55 12.01
N TYR A 224 -0.41 12.52 12.85
CA TYR A 224 -0.53 11.14 12.37
C TYR A 224 -2.00 10.82 12.07
N LEU A 225 -2.29 10.47 10.82
CA LEU A 225 -3.62 10.11 10.37
C LEU A 225 -3.83 8.60 10.44
N TYR A 226 -4.84 8.18 11.20
CA TYR A 226 -5.26 6.78 11.38
C TYR A 226 -6.14 6.29 10.22
N SER A 227 -5.62 6.43 9.00
CA SER A 227 -6.31 6.10 7.75
C SER A 227 -5.38 5.31 6.83
N PRO A 228 -5.91 4.39 5.99
CA PRO A 228 -5.10 3.70 5.01
C PRO A 228 -4.90 4.58 3.79
N THR A 229 -3.77 4.40 3.11
CA THR A 229 -3.56 4.97 1.78
C THR A 229 -4.46 4.27 0.75
N LEU A 230 -4.78 4.95 -0.35
CA LEU A 230 -5.50 4.31 -1.44
C LEU A 230 -4.68 3.19 -2.08
N THR A 231 -3.34 3.24 -2.04
CA THR A 231 -2.48 2.12 -2.46
C THR A 231 -2.79 0.85 -1.67
N GLU A 232 -2.88 0.98 -0.34
CA GLU A 232 -3.18 -0.16 0.53
C GLU A 232 -4.57 -0.74 0.23
N LEU A 233 -5.57 0.13 0.08
CA LEU A 233 -6.92 -0.28 -0.26
C LEU A 233 -6.99 -0.92 -1.66
N PHE A 234 -6.21 -0.41 -2.62
CA PHE A 234 -6.24 -0.84 -4.01
C PHE A 234 -5.52 -2.15 -4.25
N VAL A 235 -4.35 -2.34 -3.64
CA VAL A 235 -3.50 -3.52 -3.85
C VAL A 235 -3.89 -4.67 -2.94
N TYR A 236 -4.22 -4.37 -1.67
CA TYR A 236 -4.43 -5.38 -0.62
C TYR A 236 -5.87 -5.43 -0.10
N GLY A 237 -6.68 -4.41 -0.39
CA GLY A 237 -8.08 -4.37 0.03
C GLY A 237 -8.98 -5.21 -0.88
N ASN A 238 -10.14 -5.61 -0.33
CA ASN A 238 -11.19 -6.31 -1.07
C ASN A 238 -12.52 -5.56 -0.94
N HIS A 239 -12.49 -4.26 -1.24
CA HIS A 239 -13.66 -3.38 -1.08
C HIS A 239 -14.61 -3.46 -2.27
N PRO A 240 -15.94 -3.44 -2.06
CA PRO A 240 -16.92 -3.41 -3.15
C PRO A 240 -16.77 -2.19 -4.05
N GLN A 241 -17.21 -2.32 -5.31
CA GLN A 241 -17.17 -1.23 -6.29
C GLN A 241 -17.90 0.04 -5.83
N ALA A 242 -18.95 -0.09 -5.00
CA ALA A 242 -19.66 1.06 -4.44
C ALA A 242 -18.78 1.94 -3.53
N ILE A 243 -17.90 1.32 -2.73
CA ILE A 243 -16.93 2.03 -1.88
C ILE A 243 -15.92 2.77 -2.75
N TRP A 244 -15.41 2.11 -3.80
CA TRP A 244 -14.54 2.76 -4.77
C TRP A 244 -15.22 3.91 -5.51
N GLY A 245 -16.52 3.82 -5.77
CA GLY A 245 -17.30 4.94 -6.29
C GLY A 245 -17.22 6.17 -5.38
N GLN A 246 -17.32 5.99 -4.07
CA GLN A 246 -17.18 7.09 -3.09
C GLN A 246 -15.75 7.65 -3.08
N ILE A 247 -14.75 6.77 -3.01
CA ILE A 247 -13.33 7.16 -3.01
C ILE A 247 -13.00 8.00 -4.25
N ILE A 248 -13.36 7.52 -5.45
CA ILE A 248 -13.08 8.22 -6.70
C ILE A 248 -13.84 9.55 -6.77
N ASN A 249 -15.09 9.61 -6.30
CA ASN A 249 -15.83 10.87 -6.21
C ASN A 249 -15.08 11.88 -5.32
N SER A 250 -14.58 11.48 -4.15
CA SER A 250 -13.81 12.37 -3.25
C SER A 250 -12.53 12.88 -3.90
N CYS A 251 -11.81 12.03 -4.65
CA CYS A 251 -10.63 12.44 -5.41
C CYS A 251 -10.97 13.49 -6.47
N PHE A 252 -12.04 13.30 -7.25
CA PHE A 252 -12.45 14.27 -8.28
C PHE A 252 -12.98 15.57 -7.67
N HIS A 253 -13.69 15.49 -6.54
CA HIS A 253 -14.13 16.69 -5.84
C HIS A 253 -12.95 17.54 -5.36
N PHE A 254 -11.88 16.92 -4.84
CA PHE A 254 -10.64 17.63 -4.51
C PHE A 254 -10.02 18.32 -5.74
N ILE A 255 -9.99 17.64 -6.89
CA ILE A 255 -9.48 18.21 -8.14
C ILE A 255 -10.28 19.43 -8.58
N GLU A 256 -11.61 19.33 -8.58
CA GLU A 256 -12.51 20.42 -8.98
C GLU A 256 -12.31 21.66 -8.10
N ARG A 257 -12.29 21.48 -6.78
CA ARG A 257 -12.08 22.58 -5.83
C ARG A 257 -10.67 23.18 -5.95
N SER A 258 -9.66 22.35 -6.21
CA SER A 258 -8.30 22.81 -6.48
C SER A 258 -8.22 23.66 -7.76
N TYR A 259 -8.95 23.28 -8.81
CA TYR A 259 -8.99 23.99 -10.09
C TYR A 259 -9.68 25.36 -10.02
N GLU A 260 -10.66 25.52 -9.13
CA GLU A 260 -11.33 26.79 -8.85
C GLU A 260 -10.36 27.84 -8.28
N ILE A 261 -9.38 27.40 -7.49
CA ILE A 261 -8.40 28.27 -6.83
C ILE A 261 -7.28 28.62 -7.82
N ARG A 262 -7.41 29.78 -8.48
CA ARG A 262 -6.44 30.26 -9.49
C ARG A 262 -5.14 30.74 -8.86
N ASN A 263 -4.04 30.50 -9.57
CA ASN A 263 -2.76 31.13 -9.25
C ASN A 263 -2.86 32.66 -9.49
N PRO A 264 -2.60 33.51 -8.48
CA PRO A 264 -2.61 34.96 -8.65
C PRO A 264 -1.37 35.52 -9.34
N GLY A 265 -0.30 34.73 -9.45
CA GLY A 265 1.00 35.13 -9.99
C GLY A 265 1.27 34.60 -11.41
N PRO A 266 2.46 34.92 -11.97
CA PRO A 266 2.91 34.33 -13.22
C PRO A 266 3.06 32.81 -13.06
N SER A 267 2.73 32.07 -14.11
CA SER A 267 2.89 30.62 -14.16
C SER A 267 4.00 30.22 -15.12
N VAL A 268 4.71 29.16 -14.77
CA VAL A 268 5.63 28.48 -15.68
C VAL A 268 4.84 27.86 -16.84
N ASP A 269 5.46 27.81 -18.02
CA ASP A 269 4.93 27.08 -19.17
C ASP A 269 5.01 25.57 -18.89
N PHE A 270 3.88 25.02 -18.43
CA PHE A 270 3.76 23.61 -18.07
C PHE A 270 4.05 22.70 -19.27
N TYR A 271 3.51 23.00 -20.44
CA TYR A 271 3.62 22.14 -21.62
C TYR A 271 5.07 22.04 -22.08
N LYS A 272 5.76 23.17 -22.23
CA LYS A 272 7.17 23.20 -22.62
C LYS A 272 8.05 22.45 -21.61
N SER A 273 7.80 22.67 -20.32
CA SER A 273 8.57 22.02 -19.25
C SER A 273 8.32 20.52 -19.17
N LEU A 274 7.09 20.09 -19.42
CA LEU A 274 6.70 18.68 -19.50
C LEU A 274 7.42 17.99 -20.66
N ILE A 275 7.40 18.57 -21.87
CA ILE A 275 8.06 18.00 -23.04
C ILE A 275 9.55 17.82 -22.79
N SER A 276 10.24 18.91 -22.41
CA SER A 276 11.68 18.89 -22.20
C SER A 276 12.09 17.85 -21.16
N LYS A 277 11.34 17.75 -20.05
CA LYS A 277 11.55 16.74 -19.02
C LYS A 277 11.35 15.32 -19.55
N ASN A 278 10.29 15.08 -20.32
CA ASN A 278 9.96 13.74 -20.81
C ASN A 278 10.99 13.24 -21.82
N GLU A 279 11.39 14.10 -22.77
CA GLU A 279 12.41 13.79 -23.78
C GLU A 279 13.76 13.48 -23.11
N THR A 280 14.23 14.37 -22.24
CA THR A 280 15.51 14.19 -21.52
C THR A 280 15.54 12.86 -20.76
N ARG A 281 14.47 12.54 -20.03
CA ARG A 281 14.40 11.32 -19.24
C ARG A 281 14.24 10.06 -20.09
N LEU A 282 13.51 10.12 -21.19
CA LEU A 282 13.43 8.97 -22.09
C LEU A 282 14.78 8.69 -22.75
N ASP A 283 15.51 9.75 -23.13
CA ASP A 283 16.87 9.62 -23.67
C ASP A 283 17.85 9.04 -22.63
N GLU A 284 17.79 9.49 -21.38
CA GLU A 284 18.57 8.90 -20.27
C GLU A 284 18.27 7.39 -20.11
N PHE A 285 17.00 7.01 -20.15
CA PHE A 285 16.59 5.60 -20.04
C PHE A 285 17.11 4.76 -21.22
N ILE A 286 16.96 5.25 -22.45
CA ILE A 286 17.41 4.55 -23.66
C ILE A 286 18.94 4.43 -23.68
N ALA A 287 19.66 5.46 -23.24
CA ALA A 287 21.11 5.42 -23.13
C ALA A 287 21.57 4.33 -22.14
N ALA A 288 20.86 4.18 -21.02
CA ALA A 288 21.12 3.12 -20.04
C ALA A 288 20.61 1.74 -20.51
N ASN A 289 19.59 1.69 -21.36
CA ASN A 289 18.96 0.46 -21.85
C ASN A 289 18.76 0.50 -23.38
N PRO A 290 19.85 0.33 -24.18
CA PRO A 290 19.82 0.54 -25.63
C PRO A 290 18.79 -0.31 -26.39
N ARG A 291 18.38 -1.46 -25.82
CA ARG A 291 17.31 -2.31 -26.36
C ARG A 291 16.04 -1.51 -26.65
N PHE A 292 15.64 -0.64 -25.73
CA PHE A 292 14.40 0.15 -25.83
C PHE A 292 14.51 1.36 -26.76
N GLY A 293 15.68 1.58 -27.37
CA GLY A 293 15.83 2.47 -28.52
C GLY A 293 15.33 1.84 -29.83
N ASN A 294 15.06 0.53 -29.84
CA ASN A 294 14.53 -0.21 -30.98
C ASN A 294 13.06 -0.57 -30.78
N VAL A 295 12.52 -1.33 -31.73
CA VAL A 295 11.14 -1.80 -31.71
C VAL A 295 10.88 -2.73 -30.53
N VAL A 296 9.78 -2.49 -29.82
CA VAL A 296 9.20 -3.35 -28.79
C VAL A 296 7.90 -3.95 -29.32
N LYS A 297 7.73 -5.26 -29.17
CA LYS A 297 6.48 -5.96 -29.52
C LYS A 297 5.62 -6.19 -28.28
N ASP A 298 4.30 -6.09 -28.45
CA ASP A 298 3.35 -6.58 -27.44
C ASP A 298 3.00 -8.06 -27.67
N ALA A 299 2.14 -8.62 -26.81
CA ALA A 299 1.69 -10.01 -26.92
C ALA A 299 0.95 -10.33 -28.23
N GLU A 300 0.40 -9.32 -28.91
CA GLU A 300 -0.28 -9.48 -30.21
C GLU A 300 0.67 -9.30 -31.41
N GLY A 301 1.95 -8.99 -31.17
CA GLY A 301 2.96 -8.76 -32.21
C GLY A 301 2.89 -7.37 -32.85
N ASN A 302 2.17 -6.41 -32.26
CA ASN A 302 2.19 -5.03 -32.71
C ASN A 302 3.54 -4.38 -32.37
N HIS A 303 4.01 -3.48 -33.24
CA HIS A 303 5.34 -2.89 -33.14
C HIS A 303 5.27 -1.46 -32.62
N PHE A 304 6.11 -1.14 -31.63
CA PHE A 304 6.15 0.16 -30.98
C PHE A 304 7.57 0.68 -30.85
N MET A 305 7.76 1.98 -31.10
CA MET A 305 8.99 2.69 -30.76
C MET A 305 8.69 3.77 -29.72
N LEU A 306 9.40 3.76 -28.59
CA LEU A 306 9.08 4.62 -27.45
C LEU A 306 9.19 6.11 -27.78
N LYS A 307 10.15 6.50 -28.63
CA LYS A 307 10.30 7.88 -29.09
C LYS A 307 9.14 8.36 -29.96
N GLU A 308 8.62 7.47 -30.82
CA GLU A 308 7.45 7.79 -31.65
C GLU A 308 6.19 7.90 -30.80
N ILE A 309 5.99 6.94 -29.89
CA ILE A 309 4.90 6.99 -28.90
C ILE A 309 4.92 8.32 -28.15
N LEU A 310 6.09 8.71 -27.61
CA LEU A 310 6.19 9.95 -26.85
C LEU A 310 5.82 11.18 -27.70
N ALA A 311 6.32 11.25 -28.94
CA ALA A 311 6.05 12.35 -29.84
C ALA A 311 4.55 12.45 -30.23
N GLU A 312 3.88 11.32 -30.50
CA GLU A 312 2.45 11.30 -30.78
C GLU A 312 1.62 11.69 -29.56
N ILE A 313 1.96 11.18 -28.37
CA ILE A 313 1.30 11.53 -27.12
C ILE A 313 1.44 13.03 -26.83
N HIS A 314 2.60 13.63 -27.06
CA HIS A 314 2.80 15.08 -26.87
C HIS A 314 1.89 15.93 -27.77
N LYS A 315 1.55 15.47 -28.98
CA LYS A 315 0.61 16.15 -29.88
C LYS A 315 -0.83 16.09 -29.38
N ALA A 316 -1.19 15.08 -28.59
CA ALA A 316 -2.52 14.92 -28.02
C ALA A 316 -2.77 15.80 -26.78
N ILE A 317 -1.75 16.48 -26.27
CA ILE A 317 -1.83 17.33 -25.07
C ILE A 317 -2.02 18.78 -25.49
N ASN A 318 -3.02 19.48 -24.94
CA ASN A 318 -3.25 20.89 -25.25
C ASN A 318 -2.12 21.75 -24.64
N PRO A 319 -1.41 22.56 -25.44
CA PRO A 319 -0.35 23.44 -24.94
C PRO A 319 -0.86 24.54 -23.99
N GLU A 320 -2.13 24.95 -24.11
CA GLU A 320 -2.71 25.92 -23.20
C GLU A 320 -2.72 25.35 -21.78
N SER A 321 -2.12 26.07 -20.85
CA SER A 321 -2.06 25.69 -19.45
C SER A 321 -2.73 26.74 -18.59
N ARG A 322 -3.43 26.27 -17.57
CA ARG A 322 -4.02 27.13 -16.53
C ARG A 322 -3.44 26.70 -15.21
N SER A 323 -2.82 27.64 -14.51
CA SER A 323 -2.26 27.40 -13.19
C SER A 323 -3.32 27.58 -12.10
N SER A 324 -3.48 26.56 -11.28
CA SER A 324 -4.38 26.51 -10.12
C SER A 324 -3.66 25.87 -8.93
N PHE A 325 -4.31 25.81 -7.77
CA PHE A 325 -3.81 25.00 -6.65
C PHE A 325 -3.66 23.55 -7.11
N VAL A 326 -2.55 22.91 -6.74
CA VAL A 326 -2.26 21.50 -7.08
C VAL A 326 -1.56 20.83 -5.91
N HIS A 327 -1.76 19.53 -5.78
CA HIS A 327 -0.91 18.67 -4.97
C HIS A 327 0.44 18.43 -5.67
N GLY A 328 0.41 18.22 -6.98
CA GLY A 328 1.57 18.01 -7.86
C GLY A 328 2.15 16.58 -7.85
N ASP A 329 1.61 15.71 -7.01
CA ASP A 329 1.89 14.26 -6.96
C ASP A 329 0.67 13.48 -6.42
N PHE A 330 -0.52 13.76 -6.94
CA PHE A 330 -1.79 13.23 -6.43
C PHE A 330 -2.07 11.77 -6.84
N CYS A 331 -1.15 10.85 -6.48
CA CYS A 331 -1.28 9.41 -6.71
C CYS A 331 -1.80 8.68 -5.46
N PHE A 332 -2.22 7.43 -5.59
CA PHE A 332 -2.88 6.67 -4.51
C PHE A 332 -2.04 6.51 -3.23
N SER A 333 -0.70 6.53 -3.32
CA SER A 333 0.17 6.43 -2.14
C SER A 333 0.14 7.68 -1.27
N ASN A 334 -0.26 8.81 -1.85
CA ASN A 334 -0.26 10.13 -1.23
C ASN A 334 -1.68 10.55 -0.81
N ILE A 335 -2.67 9.69 -1.00
CA ILE A 335 -4.07 9.91 -0.66
C ILE A 335 -4.46 8.88 0.40
N LEU A 336 -4.95 9.35 1.54
CA LEU A 336 -5.54 8.52 2.58
C LEU A 336 -7.06 8.63 2.53
N TYR A 337 -7.77 7.56 2.89
CA TYR A 337 -9.22 7.58 2.96
C TYR A 337 -9.72 7.46 4.39
N ASP A 338 -10.46 8.47 4.86
CA ASP A 338 -11.13 8.43 6.15
C ASP A 338 -12.55 7.86 5.98
N PHE A 339 -12.74 6.60 6.35
CA PHE A 339 -14.03 5.91 6.30
C PHE A 339 -15.08 6.51 7.25
N LYS A 340 -14.68 7.26 8.29
CA LYS A 340 -15.64 7.94 9.19
C LYS A 340 -16.17 9.21 8.53
N LYS A 341 -15.28 9.94 7.84
CA LYS A 341 -15.65 11.15 7.09
C LYS A 341 -16.25 10.83 5.71
N ASN A 342 -15.99 9.64 5.17
CA ASN A 342 -16.22 9.28 3.76
C ASN A 342 -15.57 10.27 2.79
N ASP A 343 -14.33 10.63 3.09
CA ASP A 343 -13.59 11.62 2.32
C ASP A 343 -12.09 11.38 2.43
N ILE A 344 -11.31 12.07 1.59
CA ILE A 344 -9.87 11.89 1.52
C ILE A 344 -9.11 12.87 2.44
N LYS A 345 -7.89 12.46 2.77
CA LYS A 345 -6.81 13.31 3.27
C LYS A 345 -5.60 13.16 2.35
N VAL A 346 -4.81 14.22 2.21
CA VAL A 346 -3.64 14.24 1.32
C VAL A 346 -2.36 14.47 2.11
N ILE A 347 -1.30 13.77 1.70
CA ILE A 347 0.05 13.91 2.24
C ILE A 347 1.06 13.95 1.10
N ASP A 348 2.28 14.37 1.40
CA ASP A 348 3.41 14.32 0.47
C ASP A 348 3.19 15.09 -0.86
N PRO A 349 2.79 16.37 -0.78
CA PRO A 349 2.67 17.22 -1.95
C PRO A 349 4.03 17.46 -2.60
N ARG A 350 4.04 17.81 -3.89
CA ARG A 350 5.29 18.12 -4.58
C ARG A 350 5.90 19.46 -4.10
N GLY A 351 5.06 20.48 -3.89
CA GLY A 351 5.45 21.82 -3.41
C GLY A 351 6.42 22.63 -4.28
N ILE A 352 6.82 22.07 -5.43
CA ILE A 352 7.70 22.71 -6.42
C ILE A 352 7.08 22.64 -7.82
N ASP A 353 7.28 23.69 -8.60
CA ASP A 353 6.92 23.71 -10.01
C ASP A 353 7.91 22.89 -10.88
N PHE A 354 7.79 23.00 -12.20
CA PHE A 354 8.66 22.28 -13.14
C PHE A 354 10.03 22.94 -13.33
N ASP A 355 10.18 24.23 -13.04
CA ASP A 355 11.46 24.95 -13.03
C ASP A 355 12.20 24.79 -11.69
N GLY A 356 11.54 24.15 -10.71
CA GLY A 356 12.06 23.89 -9.39
C GLY A 356 11.91 25.07 -8.42
N ASN A 357 11.02 26.02 -8.68
CA ASN A 357 10.68 27.06 -7.71
C ASN A 357 9.65 26.51 -6.70
N LEU A 358 9.67 27.08 -5.49
CA LEU A 358 8.65 26.76 -4.49
C LEU A 358 7.30 27.27 -4.98
N SER A 359 6.31 26.39 -5.08
CA SER A 359 4.98 26.74 -5.55
C SER A 359 3.95 25.72 -5.08
N ILE A 360 2.79 26.20 -4.65
CA ILE A 360 1.58 25.40 -4.42
C ILE A 360 0.67 25.35 -5.65
N TYR A 361 1.08 26.04 -6.71
CA TYR A 361 0.33 26.20 -7.94
C TYR A 361 1.01 25.48 -9.09
N GLY A 362 0.21 24.94 -10.01
CA GLY A 362 0.65 24.21 -11.18
C GLY A 362 -0.52 23.88 -12.10
N ASP A 363 -0.31 22.99 -13.05
CA ASP A 363 -1.37 22.54 -13.96
C ASP A 363 -2.11 21.33 -13.37
N ILE A 364 -3.40 21.49 -13.08
CA ILE A 364 -4.22 20.46 -12.42
C ILE A 364 -4.35 19.18 -13.24
N ARG A 365 -4.16 19.24 -14.57
CA ARG A 365 -4.18 18.06 -15.44
C ARG A 365 -3.10 17.05 -15.03
N TYR A 366 -2.01 17.52 -14.40
CA TYR A 366 -0.96 16.64 -13.89
C TYR A 366 -1.44 15.79 -12.69
N ASP A 367 -2.26 16.35 -11.79
CA ASP A 367 -2.84 15.61 -10.67
C ASP A 367 -3.92 14.62 -11.15
N LEU A 368 -4.74 15.01 -12.13
CA LEU A 368 -5.65 14.07 -12.81
C LEU A 368 -4.90 12.90 -13.46
N ALA A 369 -3.78 13.18 -14.14
CA ALA A 369 -2.93 12.13 -14.71
C ALA A 369 -2.34 11.22 -13.63
N LYS A 370 -2.05 11.74 -12.43
CA LYS A 370 -1.59 10.94 -11.29
C LYS A 370 -2.68 10.04 -10.69
N ILE A 371 -3.95 10.42 -10.78
CA ILE A 371 -5.07 9.52 -10.45
C ILE A 371 -5.11 8.36 -11.46
N LEU A 372 -5.09 8.66 -12.77
CA LEU A 372 -5.14 7.62 -13.81
C LEU A 372 -3.90 6.72 -13.78
N HIS A 373 -2.73 7.27 -13.46
CA HIS A 373 -1.49 6.53 -13.25
C HIS A 373 -1.65 5.39 -12.24
N SER A 374 -2.34 5.64 -11.13
CA SER A 374 -2.70 4.62 -10.15
C SER A 374 -3.87 3.75 -10.60
N ALA A 375 -5.02 4.36 -10.93
CA ALA A 375 -6.28 3.64 -11.13
C ALA A 375 -6.35 2.80 -12.42
N ILE A 376 -5.81 3.36 -13.51
CA ILE A 376 -5.84 2.78 -14.87
C ILE A 376 -4.50 2.15 -15.22
N GLY A 377 -3.40 2.88 -15.00
CA GLY A 377 -2.04 2.40 -15.25
C GLY A 377 -1.57 1.34 -14.26
N LYS A 378 -2.33 1.10 -13.18
CA LYS A 378 -2.03 0.09 -12.15
C LYS A 378 -0.62 0.24 -11.55
N TYR A 379 -0.11 1.47 -11.48
CA TYR A 379 1.23 1.77 -10.97
C TYR A 379 1.49 1.12 -9.60
N ASP A 380 0.51 1.21 -8.71
CA ASP A 380 0.54 0.69 -7.35
C ASP A 380 0.78 -0.82 -7.26
N TYR A 381 0.30 -1.60 -8.24
CA TYR A 381 0.61 -3.03 -8.34
C TYR A 381 2.07 -3.24 -8.72
N ILE A 382 2.58 -2.47 -9.68
CA ILE A 382 3.97 -2.60 -10.15
C ILE A 382 4.97 -2.23 -9.04
N VAL A 383 4.75 -1.13 -8.31
CA VAL A 383 5.65 -0.75 -7.20
C VAL A 383 5.53 -1.62 -5.96
N SER A 384 4.42 -2.36 -5.83
CA SER A 384 4.23 -3.39 -4.80
C SER A 384 4.73 -4.76 -5.24
N ASP A 385 5.45 -4.83 -6.37
CA ASP A 385 5.96 -6.06 -7.00
C ASP A 385 4.87 -7.09 -7.30
N ARG A 386 3.61 -6.66 -7.43
CA ARG A 386 2.44 -7.48 -7.76
C ARG A 386 2.21 -7.56 -9.27
N PHE A 387 3.19 -8.07 -9.99
CA PHE A 387 3.12 -8.25 -11.44
C PHE A 387 4.07 -9.37 -11.91
N HIS A 388 3.86 -9.87 -13.12
CA HIS A 388 4.83 -10.68 -13.84
C HIS A 388 5.17 -10.01 -15.17
N ILE A 389 6.44 -10.07 -15.56
CA ILE A 389 6.94 -9.45 -16.79
C ILE A 389 7.77 -10.50 -17.54
N GLN A 390 7.43 -10.73 -18.80
CA GLN A 390 8.17 -11.59 -19.69
C GLN A 390 8.80 -10.76 -20.80
N ASP A 391 10.06 -11.04 -21.08
CA ASP A 391 10.86 -10.30 -22.04
C ASP A 391 11.80 -11.26 -22.79
N ASP A 392 11.54 -11.49 -24.07
CA ASP A 392 12.38 -12.34 -24.93
C ASP A 392 13.46 -11.55 -25.71
N GLY A 393 13.58 -10.24 -25.45
CA GLY A 393 14.45 -9.31 -26.16
C GLY A 393 13.75 -8.48 -27.25
N GLU A 394 12.60 -8.95 -27.76
CA GLU A 394 11.77 -8.22 -28.73
C GLU A 394 10.37 -7.95 -28.15
N THR A 395 9.74 -9.00 -27.62
CA THR A 395 8.38 -9.02 -27.09
C THR A 395 8.37 -8.78 -25.60
N LEU A 396 7.47 -7.92 -25.15
CA LEU A 396 7.29 -7.56 -23.75
C LEU A 396 5.84 -7.81 -23.32
N ILE A 397 5.65 -8.68 -22.33
CA ILE A 397 4.33 -9.11 -21.87
C ILE A 397 4.21 -8.84 -20.36
N LEU A 398 3.32 -7.92 -20.00
CA LEU A 398 2.99 -7.59 -18.62
C LEU A 398 1.70 -8.30 -18.19
N GLU A 399 1.79 -9.05 -17.10
CA GLU A 399 0.66 -9.68 -16.45
C GLU A 399 0.43 -9.06 -15.07
N LEU A 400 -0.82 -8.69 -14.79
CA LEU A 400 -1.26 -8.15 -13.51
C LEU A 400 -2.28 -9.10 -12.86
N PRO A 401 -2.47 -9.04 -11.53
CA PRO A 401 -3.43 -9.90 -10.84
C PRO A 401 -4.86 -9.75 -11.37
N GLU A 402 -5.53 -10.89 -11.64
CA GLU A 402 -6.93 -10.94 -12.10
C GLU A 402 -7.90 -10.31 -11.10
N SER A 403 -7.57 -10.36 -9.79
CA SER A 403 -8.37 -9.79 -8.71
C SER A 403 -8.29 -8.27 -8.62
N SER A 404 -7.57 -7.60 -9.52
CA SER A 404 -7.50 -6.14 -9.51
C SER A 404 -8.84 -5.51 -9.85
N ILE A 405 -9.35 -4.65 -8.96
CA ILE A 405 -10.60 -3.95 -9.23
C ILE A 405 -10.43 -3.05 -10.46
N ASP A 406 -11.34 -3.18 -11.42
CA ASP A 406 -11.38 -2.30 -12.58
C ASP A 406 -12.12 -0.99 -12.25
N LEU A 407 -11.34 0.09 -12.13
CA LEU A 407 -11.84 1.44 -11.87
C LEU A 407 -12.17 2.21 -13.15
N THR A 408 -11.92 1.65 -14.34
CA THR A 408 -12.04 2.35 -15.62
C THR A 408 -13.41 2.96 -15.84
N LYS A 409 -14.48 2.20 -15.56
CA LYS A 409 -15.85 2.70 -15.70
C LYS A 409 -16.16 3.84 -14.73
N LEU A 410 -15.69 3.74 -13.49
CA LEU A 410 -15.89 4.79 -12.48
C LEU A 410 -15.16 6.06 -12.86
N ILE A 411 -13.91 5.94 -13.33
CA ILE A 411 -13.11 7.06 -13.81
C ILE A 411 -13.75 7.72 -15.03
N LYS A 412 -14.08 6.95 -16.08
CA LYS A 412 -14.70 7.49 -17.31
C LYS A 412 -15.99 8.24 -17.01
N LYS A 413 -16.80 7.75 -16.07
CA LYS A 413 -18.01 8.44 -15.62
C LYS A 413 -17.74 9.84 -15.04
N GLN A 414 -16.63 10.05 -14.33
CA GLN A 414 -16.28 11.40 -13.83
C GLN A 414 -15.96 12.37 -14.97
N PHE A 415 -15.38 11.87 -16.06
CA PHE A 415 -15.05 12.69 -17.22
C PHE A 415 -16.27 13.07 -18.07
N GLU A 416 -17.41 12.39 -17.92
CA GLU A 416 -18.66 12.76 -18.61
C GLU A 416 -19.17 14.15 -18.20
N THR A 417 -18.90 14.58 -16.95
CA THR A 417 -19.28 15.88 -16.41
C THR A 417 -18.09 16.82 -16.18
N SER A 418 -16.88 16.37 -16.48
CA SER A 418 -15.65 17.13 -16.26
C SER A 418 -15.39 18.15 -17.38
N SER A 419 -14.68 19.22 -17.06
CA SER A 419 -14.15 20.16 -18.06
C SER A 419 -12.89 19.66 -18.78
N PHE A 420 -12.32 18.53 -18.35
CA PHE A 420 -11.10 17.96 -18.91
C PHE A 420 -11.42 16.80 -19.86
N SER A 421 -10.59 16.62 -20.88
CA SER A 421 -10.69 15.49 -21.81
C SER A 421 -10.05 14.24 -21.21
N TYR A 422 -10.80 13.13 -21.11
CA TYR A 422 -10.25 11.84 -20.68
C TYR A 422 -9.05 11.43 -21.54
N THR A 423 -9.15 11.58 -22.86
CA THR A 423 -8.11 11.25 -23.83
C THR A 423 -6.84 12.06 -23.58
N GLU A 424 -6.97 13.36 -23.30
CA GLU A 424 -5.83 14.22 -22.99
C GLU A 424 -5.15 13.83 -21.66
N ILE A 425 -5.94 13.55 -20.61
CA ILE A 425 -5.38 13.11 -19.32
C ILE A 425 -4.72 11.73 -19.45
N LEU A 426 -5.27 10.83 -20.27
CA LEU A 426 -4.68 9.53 -20.57
C LEU A 426 -3.34 9.69 -21.29
N ALA A 427 -3.24 10.62 -22.24
CA ALA A 427 -1.99 10.99 -22.90
C ALA A 427 -0.95 11.49 -21.87
N LEU A 428 -1.33 12.44 -21.00
CA LEU A 428 -0.48 12.90 -19.90
C LEU A 428 -0.02 11.74 -19.00
N THR A 429 -0.92 10.81 -18.69
CA THR A 429 -0.65 9.63 -17.86
C THR A 429 0.41 8.74 -18.51
N ALA A 430 0.29 8.45 -19.81
CA ALA A 430 1.29 7.66 -20.54
C ALA A 430 2.67 8.33 -20.52
N THR A 431 2.74 9.68 -20.58
CA THR A 431 4.03 10.37 -20.41
C THR A 431 4.65 10.20 -19.02
N LEU A 432 3.85 10.00 -17.96
CA LEU A 432 4.38 9.73 -16.63
C LEU A 432 5.15 8.41 -16.61
N PHE A 433 4.60 7.36 -17.22
CA PHE A 433 5.24 6.05 -17.28
C PHE A 433 6.55 6.08 -18.06
N LEU A 434 6.62 6.82 -19.17
CA LEU A 434 7.87 6.98 -19.94
C LEU A 434 8.90 7.85 -19.20
N SER A 435 8.46 8.95 -18.59
CA SER A 435 9.37 9.91 -17.93
C SER A 435 9.82 9.48 -16.53
N MET A 436 9.30 8.40 -15.96
CA MET A 436 9.78 7.88 -14.67
C MET A 436 10.76 6.72 -14.81
N LEU A 437 10.97 6.18 -16.02
CA LEU A 437 11.86 5.03 -16.24
C LEU A 437 13.26 5.21 -15.64
N PRO A 438 13.99 6.33 -15.84
CA PRO A 438 15.32 6.50 -15.23
C PRO A 438 15.31 6.53 -13.70
N LEU A 439 14.17 6.88 -13.09
CA LEU A 439 14.06 6.99 -11.63
C LEU A 439 13.94 5.62 -10.93
N HIS A 440 13.77 4.55 -11.70
CA HIS A 440 13.61 3.17 -11.23
C HIS A 440 14.74 2.26 -11.73
N TYR A 441 15.94 2.81 -11.96
CA TYR A 441 17.10 2.08 -12.48
C TYR A 441 17.55 0.89 -11.61
N ASP A 442 17.21 0.90 -10.33
CA ASP A 442 17.46 -0.14 -9.33
C ASP A 442 16.51 -1.35 -9.47
N HIS A 443 15.43 -1.21 -10.25
CA HIS A 443 14.44 -2.25 -10.47
C HIS A 443 14.14 -2.45 -11.96
N PRO A 444 15.01 -3.15 -12.73
CA PRO A 444 14.83 -3.36 -14.16
C PRO A 444 13.47 -3.97 -14.56
N ASN A 445 12.97 -4.93 -13.78
CA ASN A 445 11.66 -5.54 -14.01
C ASN A 445 10.51 -4.52 -13.90
N ARG A 446 10.60 -3.54 -12.99
CA ARG A 446 9.62 -2.45 -12.90
C ARG A 446 9.74 -1.50 -14.09
N GLN A 447 10.95 -1.19 -14.55
CA GLN A 447 11.15 -0.38 -15.76
C GLN A 447 10.50 -1.05 -16.98
N GLN A 448 10.72 -2.35 -17.17
CA GLN A 448 10.05 -3.15 -18.20
C GLN A 448 8.52 -3.09 -18.07
N ALA A 449 7.98 -3.32 -16.86
CA ALA A 449 6.54 -3.21 -16.64
C ALA A 449 6.00 -1.81 -16.98
N PHE A 450 6.70 -0.74 -16.62
CA PHE A 450 6.30 0.63 -16.98
C PHE A 450 6.35 0.89 -18.50
N VAL A 451 7.30 0.31 -19.23
CA VAL A 451 7.32 0.36 -20.69
C VAL A 451 6.08 -0.32 -21.27
N ALA A 452 5.76 -1.54 -20.82
CA ALA A 452 4.57 -2.27 -21.26
C ALA A 452 3.27 -1.49 -20.93
N THR A 453 3.19 -0.90 -19.74
CA THR A 453 2.05 -0.04 -19.36
C THR A 453 1.93 1.19 -20.24
N ALA A 454 3.03 1.87 -20.56
CA ALA A 454 3.00 3.03 -21.46
C ALA A 454 2.48 2.66 -22.86
N ILE A 455 2.91 1.50 -23.39
CA ILE A 455 2.41 0.96 -24.67
C ILE A 455 0.92 0.66 -24.59
N ASN A 456 0.45 0.03 -23.51
CA ASN A 456 -0.97 -0.28 -23.32
C ASN A 456 -1.85 0.98 -23.23
N LEU A 457 -1.39 2.01 -22.52
CA LEU A 457 -2.09 3.30 -22.45
C LEU A 457 -2.11 4.00 -23.82
N TYR A 458 -1.02 3.95 -24.58
CA TYR A 458 -0.97 4.47 -25.94
C TYR A 458 -1.96 3.74 -26.86
N LYS A 459 -2.04 2.42 -26.79
CA LYS A 459 -3.03 1.62 -27.54
C LYS A 459 -4.47 2.03 -27.18
N GLU A 460 -4.77 2.34 -25.93
CA GLU A 460 -6.09 2.84 -25.54
C GLU A 460 -6.36 4.24 -26.12
N LEU A 461 -5.34 5.11 -26.20
CA LEU A 461 -5.44 6.45 -26.79
C LEU A 461 -5.79 6.41 -28.29
N THR A 462 -5.27 5.41 -29.01
CA THR A 462 -5.41 5.29 -30.48
C THR A 462 -6.58 4.41 -30.94
N LYS A 463 -7.37 3.87 -30.01
CA LYS A 463 -8.63 3.16 -30.31
C LYS A 463 -9.73 4.17 -30.63
#